data_AF-A0A3Q3MC86-F1
#
_entry.id   AF-A0A3Q3MC86-F1
#
_cell.length_a   1.000
_cell.length_b   1.000
_cell.length_c   1.000
_cell.angle_alpha   90.00
_cell.angle_beta   90.00
_cell.angle_gamma   90.00
#
_symmetry.space_group_name_H-M   'P 1'
#
loop_
_entity.id
_entity.type
_entity.pdbx_description
1 polymer ?
#
loop_
_entity_poly.entity_id
_entity_poly.type
_entity_poly.pdbx_seq_one_letter_code
_entity_poly.pdbx_strand_id
1 'polypeptide(L)'
;YLKFKLLHFLLIVIFLKALLETGFCSRPWIPYNGHCFYLNRTEKTWPEAQRDCRFRGGDLVSIHSVEDQTSTDELWIGLNDRKTEKLFDWVDHSTVSFTSWEFGEPAVSTDINDCVLIRGEVSSLIWIFTISLGNR
;
A
#
# COMPACT_ATOMS: atom_id res chain seq x y z
N TYR A 1 -44.53 16.59 7.42
CA TYR A 1 -44.39 15.14 7.17
C TYR A 1 -43.49 14.83 5.98
N LEU A 2 -43.77 15.33 4.76
CA LEU A 2 -42.91 15.10 3.57
C LEU A 2 -41.44 15.54 3.74
N LYS A 3 -41.20 16.75 4.30
CA LYS A 3 -39.83 17.24 4.57
C LYS A 3 -39.02 16.33 5.50
N PHE A 4 -39.67 15.74 6.50
CA PHE A 4 -39.02 14.79 7.43
C PHE A 4 -38.69 13.46 6.75
N LYS A 5 -39.57 12.95 5.87
CA LYS A 5 -39.28 11.77 5.04
C LYS A 5 -38.13 12.03 4.06
N LEU A 6 -38.11 13.20 3.43
CA LEU A 6 -37.05 13.57 2.49
C LEU A 6 -35.69 13.70 3.20
N LEU A 7 -35.66 14.34 4.38
CA LEU A 7 -34.45 14.46 5.19
C LEU A 7 -33.93 13.10 5.65
N HIS A 8 -34.82 12.20 6.10
CA HIS A 8 -34.44 10.86 6.52
C HIS A 8 -33.92 10.02 5.34
N PHE A 9 -34.54 10.12 4.16
CA PHE A 9 -34.05 9.48 2.94
C PHE A 9 -32.68 10.02 2.52
N LEU A 10 -32.48 11.35 2.56
CA LEU A 10 -31.18 11.96 2.29
C LEU A 10 -30.10 11.48 3.26
N LEU A 11 -30.41 11.38 4.56
CA LEU A 11 -29.48 10.86 5.56
C LEU A 11 -29.11 9.39 5.30
N ILE A 12 -30.08 8.56 4.91
CA ILE A 12 -29.81 7.16 4.54
C ILE A 12 -28.92 7.10 3.29
N VAL A 13 -29.18 7.92 2.27
CA VAL A 13 -28.33 7.96 1.07
C VAL A 13 -26.93 8.48 1.36
N ILE A 14 -26.80 9.50 2.21
CA ILE A 14 -25.49 10.02 2.66
C ILE A 14 -24.75 8.95 3.47
N PHE A 15 -25.44 8.24 4.36
CA PHE A 15 -24.86 7.17 5.15
C PHE A 15 -24.47 5.97 4.28
N LEU A 16 -25.30 5.58 3.30
CA LEU A 16 -24.97 4.52 2.35
C LEU A 16 -23.81 4.91 1.43
N LYS A 17 -23.73 6.19 1.01
CA LYS A 17 -22.56 6.72 0.29
C LYS A 17 -21.31 6.68 1.15
N ALA A 18 -21.38 7.18 2.39
CA ALA A 18 -20.27 7.15 3.33
C ALA A 18 -19.79 5.71 3.62
N LEU A 19 -20.73 4.76 3.75
CA LEU A 19 -20.41 3.33 3.88
C LEU A 19 -19.80 2.72 2.60
N LEU A 20 -20.14 3.23 1.41
CA LEU A 20 -19.50 2.82 0.17
C LEU A 20 -18.09 3.41 0.03
N GLU A 21 -17.89 4.65 0.50
CA GLU A 21 -16.62 5.37 0.46
C GLU A 21 -15.62 4.81 1.48
N THR A 22 -16.09 4.35 2.65
CA THR A 22 -15.29 3.58 3.61
C THR A 22 -15.43 2.09 3.29
N GLY A 23 -14.66 1.57 2.33
CA GLY A 23 -14.75 0.18 1.88
C GLY A 23 -14.89 -0.84 3.03
N PHE A 24 -15.81 -1.80 2.88
CA PHE A 24 -16.03 -2.86 3.87
C PHE A 24 -14.91 -3.89 3.82
N CYS A 25 -13.88 -3.72 4.65
CA CYS A 25 -12.83 -4.72 4.82
C CYS A 25 -13.21 -5.71 5.93
N SER A 26 -13.05 -7.01 5.65
CA SER A 26 -13.21 -8.03 6.69
C SER A 26 -12.07 -7.92 7.69
N ARG A 27 -12.33 -7.92 8.99
CA ARG A 27 -11.24 -8.01 9.98
C ARG A 27 -10.40 -9.26 9.70
N PRO A 28 -9.06 -9.20 9.76
CA PRO A 28 -8.20 -8.12 10.30
C PRO A 28 -7.70 -7.08 9.26
N TRP A 29 -8.33 -6.97 8.08
CA TRP A 29 -7.92 -6.01 7.05
C TRP A 29 -8.28 -4.57 7.43
N ILE A 30 -7.43 -3.64 7.03
CA ILE A 30 -7.51 -2.20 7.31
C ILE A 30 -8.10 -1.51 6.08
N PRO A 31 -9.29 -0.87 6.17
CA PRO A 31 -9.85 -0.11 5.06
C PRO A 31 -9.13 1.23 4.92
N TYR A 32 -8.70 1.55 3.70
CA TYR A 32 -8.13 2.85 3.37
C TYR A 32 -8.36 3.17 1.89
N ASN A 33 -8.86 4.36 1.58
CA ASN A 33 -9.10 4.85 0.21
C ASN A 33 -9.83 3.86 -0.74
N GLY A 34 -10.84 3.14 -0.24
CA GLY A 34 -11.57 2.13 -1.02
C GLY A 34 -10.85 0.78 -1.22
N HIS A 35 -9.66 0.62 -0.64
CA HIS A 35 -8.86 -0.61 -0.65
C HIS A 35 -8.76 -1.24 0.75
N CYS A 36 -8.38 -2.51 0.79
CA CYS A 36 -8.17 -3.27 2.02
C CYS A 36 -6.70 -3.68 2.13
N PHE A 37 -6.07 -3.31 3.24
CA PHE A 37 -4.66 -3.59 3.50
C PHE A 37 -4.51 -4.60 4.63
N TYR A 38 -3.53 -5.49 4.51
CA TYR A 38 -3.18 -6.42 5.59
C TYR A 38 -1.70 -6.25 5.93
N LEU A 39 -1.43 -5.96 7.19
CA LEU A 39 -0.09 -5.73 7.68
C LEU A 39 0.49 -7.03 8.24
N ASN A 40 1.46 -7.61 7.55
CA ASN A 40 2.21 -8.75 8.05
C ASN A 40 3.63 -8.34 8.47
N ARG A 41 3.92 -8.42 9.76
CA ARG A 41 5.22 -8.10 10.36
C ARG A 41 6.15 -9.32 10.51
N THR A 42 5.73 -10.48 10.03
CA THR A 42 6.55 -11.69 10.08
C THR A 42 7.71 -11.54 9.11
N GLU A 43 8.94 -11.76 9.59
CA GLU A 43 10.12 -11.74 8.71
C GLU A 43 10.00 -12.81 7.63
N LYS A 44 10.18 -12.40 6.38
CA LYS A 44 10.07 -13.19 5.16
C LYS A 44 10.98 -12.61 4.10
N THR A 45 11.46 -13.45 3.19
CA THR A 45 12.01 -12.96 1.91
C THR A 45 10.90 -12.32 1.08
N TRP A 46 11.24 -11.42 0.15
CA TRP A 46 10.21 -10.79 -0.72
C TRP A 46 9.30 -11.82 -1.44
N PRO A 47 9.83 -12.91 -2.04
CA PRO A 47 8.98 -13.90 -2.71
C PRO A 47 8.05 -14.66 -1.75
N GLU A 48 8.47 -14.88 -0.51
CA GLU A 48 7.64 -15.50 0.53
C GLU A 48 6.55 -14.56 1.02
N ALA A 49 6.86 -13.27 1.16
CA ALA A 49 5.88 -12.24 1.50
C ALA A 49 4.81 -12.14 0.42
N GLN A 50 5.21 -12.09 -0.86
CA GLN A 50 4.27 -12.09 -1.98
C GLN A 50 3.36 -13.32 -1.99
N ARG A 51 3.94 -14.50 -1.75
CA ARG A 51 3.18 -15.75 -1.69
C ARG A 51 2.15 -15.73 -0.56
N ASP A 52 2.51 -15.21 0.62
CA ASP A 52 1.60 -15.09 1.75
C ASP A 52 0.46 -14.10 1.47
N CYS A 53 0.74 -12.95 0.83
CA CYS A 53 -0.29 -12.01 0.40
C CYS A 53 -1.27 -12.66 -0.59
N ARG A 54 -0.75 -13.38 -1.60
CA ARG A 54 -1.57 -14.13 -2.57
C ARG A 54 -2.40 -15.23 -1.95
N PHE A 55 -1.83 -15.96 -1.00
CA PHE A 55 -2.57 -16.98 -0.24
C PHE A 55 -3.75 -16.40 0.53
N ARG A 56 -3.64 -15.14 0.99
CA ARG A 56 -4.71 -14.42 1.70
C ARG A 56 -5.73 -13.74 0.79
N GLY A 57 -5.58 -13.84 -0.53
CA GLY A 57 -6.48 -13.23 -1.51
C GLY A 57 -6.14 -11.78 -1.89
N GLY A 58 -4.93 -11.31 -1.60
CA GLY A 58 -4.38 -10.03 -2.06
C GLY A 58 -3.07 -10.19 -2.82
N ASP A 59 -2.27 -9.13 -2.92
CA ASP A 59 -0.88 -9.18 -3.36
C ASP A 59 -0.07 -8.14 -2.55
N LEU A 60 1.25 -8.05 -2.76
CA LEU A 60 2.04 -6.97 -2.17
C LEU A 60 1.54 -5.61 -2.66
N VAL A 61 1.53 -4.63 -1.75
CA VAL A 61 0.90 -3.33 -1.98
C VAL A 61 1.61 -2.52 -3.07
N SER A 62 0.82 -1.90 -3.94
CA SER A 62 1.23 -0.80 -4.82
C SER A 62 0.93 0.54 -4.16
N ILE A 63 1.86 1.48 -4.26
CA ILE A 63 1.75 2.79 -3.62
C ILE A 63 1.63 3.84 -4.70
N HIS A 64 0.51 4.57 -4.67
CA HIS A 64 0.17 5.55 -5.69
C HIS A 64 0.04 6.97 -5.13
N SER A 65 -0.01 7.13 -3.81
CA SER A 65 -0.14 8.42 -3.17
C SER A 65 0.65 8.51 -1.87
N VAL A 66 0.87 9.74 -1.41
CA VAL A 66 1.63 10.00 -0.18
C VAL A 66 0.90 9.59 1.09
N GLU A 67 -0.40 9.31 0.98
CA GLU A 67 -1.31 9.19 2.11
C GLU A 67 -1.53 7.71 2.51
N ASP A 68 -1.01 6.77 1.70
CA ASP A 68 -1.22 5.32 1.83
C ASP A 68 -0.46 4.67 3.00
N GLN A 69 0.33 5.41 3.80
CA GLN A 69 1.15 4.84 4.86
C GLN A 69 0.77 5.29 6.28
N THR A 70 0.64 4.32 7.19
CA THR A 70 0.31 4.56 8.61
C THR A 70 1.29 3.90 9.59
N SER A 71 2.43 3.37 9.12
CA SER A 71 3.35 2.61 9.95
C SER A 71 4.80 3.06 9.80
N THR A 72 5.54 3.06 10.92
CA THR A 72 7.00 3.27 10.98
C THR A 72 7.80 2.00 10.72
N ASP A 73 7.12 0.89 10.44
CA ASP A 73 7.74 -0.41 10.18
C ASP A 73 8.42 -0.43 8.80
N GLU A 74 9.49 -1.22 8.68
CA GLU A 74 10.09 -1.58 7.39
C GLU A 74 9.35 -2.81 6.82
N LEU A 75 8.74 -2.67 5.65
CA LEU A 75 7.82 -3.66 5.11
C LEU A 75 8.03 -3.86 3.61
N TRP A 76 7.87 -5.10 3.15
CA TRP A 76 7.88 -5.40 1.71
C TRP A 76 6.68 -4.77 0.99
N ILE A 77 6.95 -4.17 -0.16
CA ILE A 77 5.94 -3.66 -1.09
C ILE A 77 6.07 -4.33 -2.46
N GLY A 78 5.12 -4.06 -3.35
CA GLY A 78 5.04 -4.69 -4.66
C GLY A 78 6.05 -4.17 -5.70
N LEU A 79 6.83 -3.12 -5.40
CA LEU A 79 7.77 -2.56 -6.36
C LEU A 79 9.00 -3.46 -6.46
N ASN A 80 9.39 -3.80 -7.69
CA ASN A 80 10.50 -4.71 -7.97
C ASN A 80 10.96 -4.56 -9.42
N ASP A 81 12.17 -4.96 -9.76
CA ASP A 81 12.68 -4.93 -11.16
C ASP A 81 12.97 -6.33 -11.74
N ARG A 82 12.45 -7.37 -11.09
CA ARG A 82 12.73 -8.79 -11.38
C ARG A 82 12.46 -9.23 -12.82
N LYS A 83 11.60 -8.49 -13.53
CA LYS A 83 11.28 -8.75 -14.93
C LYS A 83 12.31 -8.15 -15.88
N THR A 84 12.81 -6.96 -15.55
CA THR A 84 13.80 -6.25 -16.36
C THR A 84 14.61 -5.38 -15.43
N GLU A 85 15.85 -5.82 -15.20
CA GLU A 85 16.87 -5.12 -14.42
C GLU A 85 16.82 -3.59 -14.65
N LYS A 86 16.74 -2.81 -13.58
CA LYS A 86 16.62 -1.34 -13.55
C LYS A 86 15.30 -0.75 -14.05
N LEU A 87 14.32 -1.58 -14.43
CA LEU A 87 12.96 -1.16 -14.72
C LEU A 87 12.02 -1.72 -13.67
N PHE A 88 11.67 -0.85 -12.70
CA PHE A 88 10.78 -1.21 -11.61
C PHE A 88 9.32 -1.26 -12.10
N ASP A 89 8.64 -2.35 -11.75
CA ASP A 89 7.23 -2.61 -11.99
C ASP A 89 6.54 -2.97 -10.67
N TRP A 90 5.26 -2.62 -10.54
CA TRP A 90 4.42 -3.15 -9.45
C TRP A 90 3.96 -4.58 -9.78
N VAL A 91 3.83 -5.42 -8.75
CA VAL A 91 3.31 -6.81 -8.90
C VAL A 91 1.89 -6.89 -9.45
N ASP A 92 1.09 -5.83 -9.29
CA ASP A 92 -0.27 -5.72 -9.79
C ASP A 92 -0.35 -5.16 -11.23
N HIS A 93 0.81 -4.87 -11.84
CA HIS A 93 0.94 -4.27 -13.18
C HIS A 93 0.35 -2.87 -13.32
N SER A 94 0.08 -2.19 -12.22
CA SER A 94 -0.25 -0.77 -12.24
C SER A 94 0.94 0.07 -12.72
N THR A 95 0.65 1.26 -13.24
CA THR A 95 1.71 2.16 -13.71
C THR A 95 2.49 2.72 -12.53
N VAL A 96 3.82 2.70 -12.62
CA VAL A 96 4.69 3.40 -11.66
C VAL A 96 4.66 4.90 -11.96
N SER A 97 3.74 5.62 -11.31
CA SER A 97 3.58 7.07 -11.45
C SER A 97 4.30 7.88 -10.38
N PHE A 98 4.67 7.24 -9.26
CA PHE A 98 5.26 7.89 -8.10
C PHE A 98 6.21 6.92 -7.38
N THR A 99 7.37 7.43 -6.97
CA THR A 99 8.36 6.71 -6.15
C THR A 99 9.03 7.71 -5.22
N SER A 100 9.25 7.35 -3.96
CA SER A 100 9.88 8.20 -2.93
C SER A 100 11.16 7.53 -2.42
N TRP A 101 12.21 7.47 -3.23
CA TRP A 101 13.46 6.79 -2.86
C TRP A 101 14.18 7.46 -1.70
N GLU A 102 14.78 6.67 -0.81
CA GLU A 102 15.76 7.18 0.15
C GLU A 102 16.91 7.89 -0.56
N PHE A 103 17.55 8.83 0.13
CA PHE A 103 18.69 9.54 -0.45
C PHE A 103 19.80 8.55 -0.83
N GLY A 104 20.13 8.48 -2.11
CA GLY A 104 21.12 7.55 -2.65
C GLY A 104 20.55 6.25 -3.23
N GLU A 105 19.23 6.06 -3.16
CA GLU A 105 18.53 4.92 -3.74
C GLU A 105 17.86 5.25 -5.10
N PRO A 106 17.62 4.25 -5.98
CA PRO A 106 18.11 2.88 -5.87
C PRO A 106 19.64 2.84 -6.01
N ALA A 107 20.32 2.18 -5.07
CA ALA A 107 21.76 2.03 -5.11
C ALA A 107 22.15 1.20 -6.34
N VAL A 108 23.37 1.41 -6.86
CA VAL A 108 23.90 0.55 -7.92
C VAL A 108 24.17 -0.82 -7.32
N SER A 109 23.20 -1.74 -7.45
CA SER A 109 23.35 -3.13 -7.07
C SER A 109 24.00 -3.92 -8.22
N THR A 110 24.65 -5.04 -7.87
CA THR A 110 25.04 -6.09 -8.83
C THR A 110 24.04 -7.24 -8.82
N ASP A 111 22.99 -7.12 -8.01
CA ASP A 111 21.96 -8.12 -7.89
C ASP A 111 21.05 -8.05 -9.11
N ILE A 112 20.44 -9.18 -9.46
CA ILE A 112 19.65 -9.32 -10.70
C ILE A 112 18.14 -9.15 -10.42
N ASN A 113 17.79 -8.98 -9.14
CA ASN A 113 16.41 -8.94 -8.67
C ASN A 113 16.31 -8.03 -7.45
N ASP A 114 16.08 -6.76 -7.70
CA ASP A 114 15.91 -5.75 -6.68
C ASP A 114 14.44 -5.70 -6.23
N CYS A 115 14.24 -5.90 -4.93
CA CYS A 115 12.95 -5.90 -4.27
C CYS A 115 12.88 -4.71 -3.31
N VAL A 116 11.73 -4.05 -3.23
CA VAL A 116 11.64 -2.75 -2.53
C VAL A 116 10.95 -2.88 -1.18
N LEU A 117 11.55 -2.25 -0.17
CA LEU A 117 10.98 -2.03 1.14
C LEU A 117 10.41 -0.61 1.22
N ILE A 118 9.37 -0.43 2.02
CA ILE A 118 8.93 0.88 2.47
C ILE A 118 9.29 1.07 3.94
N ARG A 119 9.72 2.29 4.28
CA ARG A 119 9.99 2.74 5.64
C ARG A 119 9.23 4.03 5.91
N GLY A 120 8.52 4.08 7.04
CA GLY A 120 7.91 5.31 7.51
C GLY A 120 8.85 6.10 8.42
N GLU A 121 9.11 7.37 8.09
CA GLU A 121 9.82 8.31 8.95
C GLU A 121 8.84 9.29 9.62
N VAL A 122 8.92 9.36 10.95
CA VAL A 122 8.26 10.41 11.71
C VAL A 122 9.17 11.62 11.73
N SER A 123 9.07 12.49 10.72
CA SER A 123 9.62 13.84 10.81
C SER A 123 8.56 14.77 11.43
N SER A 124 8.98 15.65 12.32
CA SER A 124 8.22 16.29 13.41
C SER A 124 6.84 16.91 13.12
N LEU A 125 6.38 17.02 11.86
CA LEU A 125 5.05 17.51 11.47
C LEU A 125 4.50 16.89 10.16
N ILE A 126 5.21 15.98 9.49
CA ILE A 126 4.81 15.37 8.20
C ILE A 126 5.25 13.90 8.18
N TRP A 127 4.32 12.99 7.89
CA TRP A 127 4.65 11.60 7.57
C TRP A 127 5.36 11.57 6.22
N ILE A 128 6.64 11.20 6.23
CA ILE A 128 7.42 10.98 5.01
C ILE A 128 7.66 9.48 4.97
N PHE A 129 7.33 8.85 3.86
CA PHE A 129 7.79 7.49 3.60
C PHE A 129 8.85 7.51 2.53
N THR A 130 9.77 6.60 2.70
CA THR A 130 10.85 6.37 1.77
C THR A 130 10.86 4.91 1.36
N ILE A 131 11.36 4.65 0.16
CA ILE A 131 11.57 3.30 -0.34
C ILE A 131 13.06 3.05 -0.57
N SER A 132 13.48 1.81 -0.33
CA SER A 132 14.86 1.37 -0.47
C SER A 132 14.93 -0.07 -0.96
N LEU A 133 16.08 -0.48 -1.47
CA LEU A 133 16.33 -1.86 -1.86
C LEU A 133 16.45 -2.76 -0.62
N GLY A 134 15.77 -3.90 -0.65
CA GLY A 134 15.80 -4.88 0.42
C GLY A 134 16.74 -6.04 0.11
N ASN A 135 17.68 -6.29 1.02
CA ASN A 135 18.69 -7.34 0.90
C ASN A 135 18.29 -8.68 1.55
N ARG A 136 16.98 -8.91 1.77
CA ARG A 136 16.46 -10.05 2.56
C ARG A 136 15.71 -11.09 1.73
#